data_AF-A0A815BYP7-F1
#
_entry.id   AF-A0A815BYP7-F1
#
_cell.length_a   1.000
_cell.length_b   1.000
_cell.length_c   1.000
_cell.angle_alpha   90.00
_cell.angle_beta   90.00
_cell.angle_gamma   90.00
#
_symmetry.space_group_name_H-M   'P 1'
#
loop_
_entity.id
_entity.type
_entity.pdbx_description
1 polymer ?
#
loop_
_entity_poly.entity_id
_entity_poly.type
_entity_poly.pdbx_seq_one_letter_code
_entity_poly.pdbx_strand_id
1 'polypeptide(L)'
;MTYQKKSCVASLRSFLLIITVIFAVFITHYIVFVRVPGPMIHPIKYKIITGTFAFILDISQLFESIIGIPYYTILNTIADSYDKIKIRPFHHGQVLYHDQYIEDVLVRIYTPNNVSKTLLSPVIIFFHGGGFFFGSILTKFN
;
A
#
# COMPACT_ATOMS: atom_id res chain seq x y z
N MET A 1 -6.90 42.87 18.35
CA MET A 1 -8.03 42.26 17.59
C MET A 1 -7.59 41.27 16.50
N THR A 2 -6.34 40.80 16.50
CA THR A 2 -5.76 39.94 15.43
C THR A 2 -5.67 38.46 15.82
N TYR A 3 -5.80 38.14 17.11
CA TYR A 3 -5.63 36.78 17.64
C TYR A 3 -6.86 35.89 17.42
N GLN A 4 -8.08 36.43 17.59
CA GLN A 4 -9.33 35.68 17.37
C GLN A 4 -9.52 35.23 15.91
N LYS A 5 -9.06 36.03 14.95
CA LYS A 5 -9.23 35.73 13.51
C LYS A 5 -8.38 34.53 13.07
N LYS A 6 -7.19 34.34 13.66
CA LYS A 6 -6.31 33.18 13.39
C LYS A 6 -6.88 31.88 13.98
N SER A 7 -7.47 31.95 15.17
CA SER A 7 -8.09 30.79 15.83
C SER A 7 -9.31 30.27 15.08
N CYS A 8 -10.14 31.16 14.53
CA CYS A 8 -11.34 30.79 13.76
C CYS A 8 -11.00 30.12 12.41
N VAL A 9 -9.96 30.61 11.72
CA VAL A 9 -9.52 30.03 10.43
C VAL A 9 -8.86 28.67 10.61
N ALA A 10 -8.08 28.48 11.69
CA ALA A 10 -7.51 27.17 12.03
C ALA A 10 -8.59 26.15 12.38
N SER A 11 -9.64 26.57 13.10
CA SER A 11 -10.80 25.74 13.43
C SER A 11 -11.59 25.33 12.18
N LEU A 12 -11.82 26.24 11.23
CA LEU A 12 -12.55 25.97 10.00
C LEU A 12 -11.80 25.03 9.06
N ARG A 13 -10.47 25.21 8.95
CA ARG A 13 -9.60 24.32 8.16
C ARG A 13 -9.59 22.90 8.73
N SER A 14 -9.50 22.77 10.05
CA SER A 14 -9.54 21.47 10.73
C SER A 14 -10.89 20.77 10.52
N PHE A 15 -11.99 21.51 10.58
CA PHE A 15 -13.33 20.98 10.34
C PHE A 15 -13.53 20.50 8.89
N LEU A 16 -13.13 21.29 7.89
CA LEU A 16 -13.18 20.91 6.47
C LEU A 16 -12.33 19.66 6.18
N LEU A 17 -11.20 19.52 6.87
CA LEU A 17 -10.33 18.36 6.77
C LEU A 17 -10.99 17.11 7.32
N ILE A 18 -11.59 17.18 8.52
CA ILE A 18 -12.33 16.05 9.11
C ILE A 18 -13.46 15.61 8.18
N ILE A 19 -14.21 16.54 7.60
CA ILE A 19 -15.25 16.21 6.61
C ILE A 19 -14.66 15.50 5.40
N THR A 20 -13.51 15.96 4.90
CA THR A 20 -12.86 15.37 3.72
C THR A 20 -12.34 13.95 4.02
N VAL A 21 -11.79 13.72 5.21
CA VAL A 21 -11.38 12.38 5.66
C VAL A 21 -12.59 11.46 5.79
N ILE A 22 -13.68 11.90 6.40
CA ILE A 22 -14.91 11.12 6.53
C ILE A 22 -15.46 10.77 5.13
N PHE A 23 -15.48 11.73 4.21
CA PHE A 23 -15.96 11.51 2.84
C PHE A 23 -15.07 10.53 2.06
N ALA A 24 -13.75 10.62 2.21
CA ALA A 24 -12.80 9.70 1.58
C ALA A 24 -12.95 8.28 2.12
N VAL A 25 -13.12 8.11 3.43
CA VAL A 25 -13.39 6.81 4.06
C VAL A 25 -14.73 6.25 3.58
N PHE A 26 -15.77 7.09 3.50
CA PHE A 26 -17.11 6.67 3.07
C PHE A 26 -17.13 6.26 1.59
N ILE A 27 -16.44 7.01 0.72
CA ILE A 27 -16.26 6.66 -0.69
C ILE A 27 -15.48 5.36 -0.83
N THR A 28 -14.39 5.20 -0.08
CA THR A 28 -13.58 3.96 -0.08
C THR A 28 -14.42 2.77 0.38
N HIS A 29 -15.20 2.91 1.45
CA HIS A 29 -16.10 1.87 1.94
C HIS A 29 -17.19 1.54 0.91
N TYR A 30 -17.92 2.54 0.42
CA TYR A 30 -18.99 2.34 -0.56
C TYR A 30 -18.48 1.59 -1.80
N ILE A 31 -17.29 1.93 -2.27
CA ILE A 31 -16.71 1.34 -3.48
C ILE A 31 -16.12 -0.06 -3.25
N VAL A 32 -15.59 -0.35 -2.05
CA VAL A 32 -15.07 -1.68 -1.70
C VAL A 32 -16.19 -2.69 -1.46
N PHE A 33 -17.31 -2.27 -0.87
CA PHE A 33 -18.39 -3.17 -0.45
C PHE A 33 -19.55 -3.27 -1.45
N VAL A 34 -19.73 -2.31 -2.36
CA VAL A 34 -20.76 -2.39 -3.41
C VAL A 34 -20.21 -3.14 -4.63
N ARG A 35 -20.92 -4.19 -5.06
CA ARG A 35 -20.53 -5.00 -6.23
C ARG A 35 -20.56 -4.15 -7.51
N VAL A 36 -19.38 -3.87 -8.06
CA VAL A 36 -19.21 -3.19 -9.36
C VAL A 36 -19.53 -4.17 -10.51
N PRO A 37 -20.27 -3.75 -11.56
CA PRO A 37 -20.63 -4.60 -12.70
C PRO A 37 -19.41 -5.20 -13.44
N GLY A 38 -19.55 -6.46 -13.86
CA GLY A 38 -18.51 -7.32 -14.46
C GLY A 38 -17.55 -6.70 -15.48
N PRO A 39 -18.00 -5.92 -16.48
CA PRO A 39 -17.12 -5.42 -17.53
C PRO A 39 -16.28 -4.18 -17.13
N MET A 40 -16.57 -3.52 -15.99
CA MET A 40 -15.86 -2.32 -15.51
C MET A 40 -14.76 -2.64 -14.48
N ILE A 41 -14.47 -3.93 -14.26
CA ILE A 41 -13.68 -4.42 -13.14
C ILE A 41 -12.20 -3.99 -13.17
N HIS A 42 -11.61 -3.73 -14.33
CA HIS A 42 -10.16 -3.49 -14.43
C HIS A 42 -9.70 -2.03 -14.22
N PRO A 43 -10.27 -0.98 -14.87
CA PRO A 43 -9.73 0.38 -14.75
C PRO A 43 -10.13 1.07 -13.44
N ILE A 44 -11.33 0.81 -12.92
CA ILE A 44 -11.83 1.48 -11.72
C ILE A 44 -11.09 0.98 -10.47
N LYS A 45 -10.89 -0.34 -10.34
CA LYS A 45 -10.11 -0.93 -9.23
C LYS A 45 -8.70 -0.35 -9.15
N TYR A 46 -8.02 -0.24 -10.29
CA TYR A 46 -6.69 0.38 -10.34
C TYR A 46 -6.73 1.84 -9.89
N LYS A 47 -7.68 2.64 -10.43
CA LYS A 47 -7.86 4.04 -10.04
C LYS A 47 -8.14 4.21 -8.55
N ILE A 48 -8.90 3.29 -7.94
CA ILE A 48 -9.17 3.29 -6.50
C ILE A 48 -7.89 3.04 -5.73
N ILE A 49 -7.15 1.98 -6.06
CA ILE A 49 -5.89 1.64 -5.39
C ILE A 49 -4.92 2.82 -5.48
N THR A 50 -4.71 3.36 -6.68
CA THR A 50 -3.86 4.54 -6.88
C THR A 50 -4.35 5.75 -6.09
N GLY A 51 -5.65 6.02 -6.09
CA GLY A 51 -6.26 7.12 -5.33
C GLY A 51 -6.08 6.96 -3.82
N THR A 52 -6.24 5.74 -3.28
CA THR A 52 -5.99 5.45 -1.87
C THR A 52 -4.53 5.69 -1.49
N PHE A 53 -3.57 5.25 -2.33
CA PHE A 53 -2.15 5.53 -2.07
C PHE A 53 -1.83 7.03 -2.10
N ALA A 54 -2.33 7.77 -3.09
CA ALA A 54 -2.16 9.21 -3.16
C ALA A 54 -2.74 9.91 -1.92
N PHE A 55 -3.94 9.52 -1.51
CA PHE A 55 -4.60 10.05 -0.31
C PHE A 55 -3.81 9.79 0.97
N ILE A 56 -3.26 8.58 1.15
CA ILE A 56 -2.42 8.25 2.31
C ILE A 56 -1.17 9.13 2.35
N LEU A 57 -0.53 9.37 1.20
CA LEU A 57 0.65 10.24 1.11
C LEU A 57 0.29 11.69 1.48
N ASP A 58 -0.78 12.23 0.88
CA ASP A 58 -1.24 13.60 1.13
C ASP A 58 -1.62 13.82 2.61
N ILE A 59 -2.32 12.84 3.21
CA ILE A 59 -2.63 12.88 4.65
C ILE A 59 -1.36 12.81 5.48
N SER A 60 -0.41 11.93 5.16
CA SER A 60 0.80 11.78 5.97
C SER A 60 1.62 13.07 5.99
N GLN A 61 1.75 13.76 4.85
CA GLN A 61 2.41 15.06 4.74
C GLN A 61 1.66 16.16 5.51
N LEU A 62 0.33 16.11 5.51
CA LEU A 62 -0.48 17.04 6.30
C LEU A 62 -0.30 16.83 7.81
N PHE A 63 -0.27 15.58 8.26
CA PHE A 63 -0.02 15.27 9.67
C PHE A 63 1.35 15.77 10.13
N GLU A 64 2.36 15.69 9.27
CA GLU A 64 3.65 16.32 9.52
C GLU A 64 3.54 17.83 9.66
N SER A 65 2.81 18.48 8.75
CA SER A 65 2.60 19.93 8.77
C SER A 65 1.84 20.42 10.02
N ILE A 66 0.87 19.65 10.53
CA ILE A 66 0.01 20.04 11.66
C ILE A 66 0.62 19.63 13.01
N ILE A 67 1.11 18.39 13.11
CA ILE A 67 1.47 17.74 14.38
C ILE A 67 3.00 17.59 14.52
N GLY A 68 3.76 17.77 13.45
CA GLY A 68 5.22 17.60 13.46
C GLY A 68 5.68 16.15 13.48
N ILE A 69 4.78 15.19 13.26
CA ILE A 69 5.13 13.77 13.12
C ILE A 69 5.64 13.54 11.71
N PRO A 70 6.87 13.04 11.51
CA PRO A 70 7.39 12.83 10.17
C PRO A 70 6.51 11.88 9.36
N TYR A 71 6.21 12.23 8.11
CA TYR A 71 5.27 11.46 7.29
C TYR A 71 5.67 9.98 7.15
N TYR A 72 6.97 9.68 7.09
CA TYR A 72 7.48 8.31 6.98
C TYR A 72 7.14 7.43 8.20
N THR A 73 6.96 8.02 9.39
CA THR A 73 6.55 7.26 10.60
C THR A 73 5.13 6.73 10.44
N ILE A 74 4.25 7.54 9.84
CA ILE A 74 2.87 7.15 9.54
C ILE A 74 2.87 6.08 8.44
N LEU A 75 3.65 6.28 7.37
CA LEU A 75 3.76 5.32 6.27
C LEU A 75 4.28 3.96 6.75
N ASN A 76 5.32 3.92 7.59
CA ASN A 76 5.87 2.68 8.15
C ASN A 76 4.83 1.96 9.02
N THR A 77 4.07 2.69 9.84
CA THR A 77 3.01 2.11 10.67
C THR A 77 1.91 1.47 9.82
N ILE A 78 1.56 2.11 8.70
CA ILE A 78 0.58 1.58 7.74
C ILE A 78 1.16 0.36 7.02
N ALA A 79 2.41 0.41 6.57
CA ALA A 79 3.10 -0.68 5.91
C ALA A 79 3.19 -1.92 6.81
N ASP A 80 3.61 -1.75 8.07
CA ASP A 80 3.65 -2.82 9.08
C ASP A 80 2.26 -3.44 9.33
N SER A 81 1.22 -2.61 9.28
CA SER A 81 -0.16 -3.08 9.41
C SER A 81 -0.60 -3.89 8.20
N TYR A 82 -0.20 -3.47 6.99
CA TYR A 82 -0.45 -4.20 5.75
C TYR A 82 0.28 -5.55 5.70
N ASP A 83 1.53 -5.62 6.15
CA ASP A 83 2.31 -6.86 6.19
C ASP A 83 1.73 -7.89 7.17
N LYS A 84 0.99 -7.45 8.19
CA LYS A 84 0.24 -8.33 9.09
C LYS A 84 -1.02 -8.92 8.45
N ILE A 85 -1.52 -8.35 7.36
CA ILE A 85 -2.70 -8.88 6.66
C ILE A 85 -2.30 -10.17 5.94
N LYS A 86 -2.78 -11.30 6.44
CA LYS A 86 -2.64 -12.60 5.77
C LYS A 86 -3.49 -12.61 4.50
N ILE A 87 -2.85 -12.53 3.33
CA ILE A 87 -3.52 -12.72 2.05
C ILE A 87 -3.57 -14.23 1.77
N ARG A 88 -4.72 -14.73 1.28
CA ARG A 88 -4.89 -16.14 0.91
C ARG A 88 -3.78 -16.57 -0.07
N PRO A 89 -3.29 -17.82 0.02
CA PRO A 89 -2.23 -18.29 -0.85
C PRO A 89 -2.75 -18.36 -2.28
N PHE A 90 -1.97 -17.79 -3.18
CA PHE A 90 -2.11 -18.08 -4.59
C PHE A 90 -1.25 -19.31 -4.90
N HIS A 91 -1.77 -20.50 -4.60
CA HIS A 91 -1.12 -21.74 -4.99
C HIS A 91 -1.27 -21.94 -6.50
N HIS A 92 -0.23 -21.58 -7.26
CA HIS A 92 0.01 -22.16 -8.57
C HIS A 92 1.00 -23.30 -8.38
N GLY A 93 0.54 -24.55 -8.51
CA GLY A 93 1.32 -25.78 -8.28
C GLY A 93 2.48 -26.04 -9.25
N GLN A 94 3.02 -24.99 -9.87
CA GLN A 94 4.07 -25.06 -10.90
C GLN A 94 5.37 -24.33 -10.49
N VAL A 95 5.39 -23.59 -9.38
CA VAL A 95 6.56 -22.81 -8.94
C VAL A 95 6.85 -23.11 -7.46
N LEU A 96 8.07 -23.59 -7.19
CA LEU A 96 8.62 -23.73 -5.85
C LEU A 96 9.20 -22.39 -5.42
N TYR A 97 9.10 -22.07 -4.14
CA TYR A 97 9.79 -20.92 -3.58
C TYR A 97 10.50 -21.28 -2.29
N HIS A 98 11.58 -20.57 -2.01
CA HIS A 98 12.23 -20.60 -0.71
C HIS A 98 12.82 -19.22 -0.39
N ASP A 99 12.93 -18.93 0.90
CA ASP A 99 13.47 -17.67 1.39
C ASP A 99 14.94 -17.90 1.80
N GLN A 100 15.82 -16.98 1.41
CA GLN A 100 17.26 -17.03 1.68
C GLN A 100 17.76 -15.65 2.09
N TYR A 101 18.74 -15.58 3.01
CA TYR A 101 19.47 -14.34 3.28
C TYR A 101 20.71 -14.25 2.39
N ILE A 102 20.89 -13.11 1.72
CA ILE A 102 22.10 -12.74 0.97
C ILE A 102 22.59 -11.42 1.56
N GLU A 103 23.77 -11.42 2.18
CA GLU A 103 24.35 -10.21 2.80
C GLU A 103 23.35 -9.46 3.71
N ASP A 104 22.65 -10.21 4.57
CA ASP A 104 21.60 -9.73 5.49
C ASP A 104 20.28 -9.27 4.84
N VAL A 105 20.16 -9.35 3.51
CA VAL A 105 18.91 -9.10 2.80
C VAL A 105 18.13 -10.39 2.62
N LEU A 106 16.91 -10.45 3.16
CA LEU A 106 16.01 -11.58 2.90
C LEU A 106 15.47 -11.48 1.47
N VAL A 107 15.68 -12.53 0.68
CA VAL A 107 15.19 -12.67 -0.69
C VAL A 107 14.33 -13.92 -0.81
N ARG A 108 13.36 -13.90 -1.75
CA ARG A 108 12.57 -15.09 -2.12
C ARG A 108 12.96 -15.54 -3.51
N ILE A 109 13.43 -16.77 -3.63
CA ILE A 109 13.82 -17.39 -4.89
C ILE A 109 12.67 -18.25 -5.38
N TYR A 110 12.23 -18.00 -6.61
CA TYR A 110 11.19 -18.76 -7.29
C TYR A 110 11.80 -19.65 -8.37
N THR A 111 11.53 -20.96 -8.29
CA THR A 111 12.08 -21.96 -9.20
C THR A 111 10.93 -22.73 -9.86
N PRO A 112 10.88 -22.83 -11.21
CA PRO A 112 9.87 -23.65 -11.86
C PRO A 112 10.09 -25.14 -11.56
N ASN A 113 9.01 -25.91 -11.45
CA ASN A 113 9.08 -27.36 -11.18
C ASN A 113 9.82 -28.17 -12.28
N ASN A 114 9.88 -27.66 -13.51
CA ASN A 114 10.42 -28.36 -14.68
C ASN A 114 11.56 -27.58 -15.37
N VAL A 115 12.70 -27.40 -14.69
CA VAL A 115 13.90 -26.83 -15.33
C VAL A 115 14.64 -27.93 -16.09
N SER A 116 14.68 -27.85 -17.41
CA SER A 116 15.54 -28.70 -18.23
C SER A 116 17.01 -28.39 -17.92
N LYS A 117 17.78 -29.39 -17.47
CA LYS A 117 19.18 -29.24 -17.02
C LYS A 117 20.18 -28.84 -18.12
N THR A 118 19.74 -28.72 -19.36
CA THR A 118 20.60 -28.58 -20.55
C THR A 118 20.64 -27.17 -21.15
N LEU A 119 19.89 -26.19 -20.60
CA LEU A 119 19.89 -24.82 -21.08
C LEU A 119 20.19 -23.82 -19.96
N LEU A 120 21.06 -22.86 -20.23
CA LEU A 120 21.24 -21.66 -19.42
C LEU A 120 19.86 -20.99 -19.25
N SER A 121 19.36 -20.98 -18.02
CA SER A 121 18.06 -20.40 -17.72
C SER A 121 18.23 -18.91 -17.42
N PRO A 122 17.39 -18.03 -18.01
CA PRO A 122 17.43 -16.62 -17.68
C PRO A 122 17.04 -16.42 -16.21
N VAL A 123 17.79 -15.58 -15.51
CA VAL A 123 17.49 -15.17 -14.13
C VAL A 123 16.88 -13.78 -14.15
N ILE A 124 15.74 -13.62 -13.47
CA ILE A 124 15.08 -12.33 -13.30
C ILE A 124 15.29 -11.89 -11.85
N ILE A 125 15.95 -10.75 -11.67
CA ILE A 125 16.02 -10.07 -10.38
C ILE A 125 14.86 -9.08 -10.34
N PHE A 126 13.92 -9.30 -9.42
CA PHE A 126 12.73 -8.47 -9.28
C PHE A 126 12.80 -7.65 -8.00
N PHE A 127 12.70 -6.32 -8.14
CA PHE A 127 12.51 -5.40 -7.03
C PHE A 127 11.05 -4.97 -7.01
N HIS A 128 10.38 -5.10 -5.87
CA HIS A 128 8.99 -4.70 -5.75
C HIS A 128 8.85 -3.16 -5.83
N GLY A 129 7.68 -2.69 -6.27
CA GLY A 129 7.32 -1.27 -6.24
C GLY A 129 6.87 -0.82 -4.85
N GLY A 130 6.00 0.19 -4.78
CA GLY A 130 5.44 0.67 -3.51
C GLY A 130 6.17 1.90 -2.93
N GLY A 131 6.90 2.64 -3.77
CA GLY A 131 7.45 3.95 -3.41
C GLY A 131 8.48 3.90 -2.29
N PHE A 132 9.17 2.77 -2.10
CA PHE A 132 10.15 2.50 -1.04
C PHE A 132 9.58 2.38 0.38
N PHE A 133 8.27 2.49 0.57
CA PHE A 133 7.62 2.38 1.88
C PHE A 133 6.67 1.18 1.98
N PHE A 134 6.17 0.67 0.86
CA PHE A 134 5.12 -0.36 0.84
C PHE A 134 5.55 -1.63 0.13
N GLY A 135 5.06 -2.75 0.67
CA GLY A 135 5.29 -4.09 0.14
C GLY A 135 6.54 -4.73 0.74
N SER A 136 6.47 -6.02 0.99
CA SER A 136 7.61 -6.83 1.38
C SER A 136 7.42 -8.26 0.90
N ILE A 137 8.49 -9.06 0.91
CA ILE A 137 8.39 -10.50 0.66
C ILE A 137 7.63 -11.24 1.80
N LEU A 138 7.46 -10.58 2.95
CA LEU A 138 6.72 -11.09 4.10
C LEU A 138 5.22 -10.93 3.96
N THR A 139 4.74 -10.22 2.93
CA THR A 139 3.35 -10.32 2.49
C THR A 139 3.12 -11.77 2.01
N LYS A 140 2.82 -12.65 2.96
CA LYS A 140 2.74 -14.09 2.75
C LYS A 140 1.41 -14.43 2.06
N PHE A 141 1.53 -14.98 0.85
CA PHE A 141 0.48 -15.75 0.20
C PHE A 141 0.56 -17.17 0.77
N ASN A 142 -0.05 -17.40 1.95
CA ASN A 142 0.22 -18.57 2.78
C ASN A 142 -0.83 -19.65 2.69
#